data_AF-A0A662U851-F1
#
_entry.id   AF-A0A662U851-F1
#
_cell.length_a   1.000
_cell.length_b   1.000
_cell.length_c   1.000
_cell.angle_alpha   90.00
_cell.angle_beta   90.00
_cell.angle_gamma   90.00
#
_symmetry.space_group_name_H-M   'P 1'
#
loop_
_entity.id
_entity.type
_entity.pdbx_description
1 polymer ?
#
loop_
_entity_poly.entity_id
_entity_poly.type
_entity_poly.pdbx_seq_one_letter_code
_entity_poly.pdbx_strand_id
1 'polypeptide(L)'
;MRAKLTHYVYVLLVMILPFIVLSNTAYALWSETLNVNTRMSMGEFDTRICYYKVLTCCHHCNVTAQLSEDGNALSISLENLHPGWVGWVGIVVCNRGTLPARILRTNVIITEGSSEIREHFHYKLFYYGIHGRHNLQNMVCCGSLPLPHNSSLPVSFSPGEKVLILIRLMINKGYHGTGELNVVFSIKTSL
;
A
#
# COMPACT_ATOMS: atom_id res chain seq x y z
N MET A 1 -40.44 -27.38 75.86
CA MET A 1 -39.70 -27.79 74.65
C MET A 1 -40.21 -27.18 73.34
N ARG A 2 -41.52 -26.96 73.13
CA ARG A 2 -42.05 -26.38 71.87
C ARG A 2 -41.50 -24.99 71.49
N ALA A 3 -41.34 -24.06 72.45
CA ALA A 3 -40.91 -22.68 72.15
C ALA A 3 -39.46 -22.55 71.63
N LYS A 4 -38.54 -23.43 72.08
CA LYS A 4 -37.16 -23.47 71.57
C LYS A 4 -37.11 -24.05 70.15
N LEU A 5 -37.92 -25.08 69.89
CA LEU A 5 -38.04 -25.68 68.55
C LEU A 5 -38.58 -24.68 67.53
N THR A 6 -39.62 -23.92 67.86
CA THR A 6 -40.16 -22.86 66.98
C THR A 6 -39.17 -21.73 66.75
N HIS A 7 -38.34 -21.38 67.74
CA HIS A 7 -37.28 -20.38 67.59
C HIS A 7 -36.16 -20.88 66.67
N TYR A 8 -35.71 -22.13 66.83
CA TYR A 8 -34.70 -22.73 65.93
C TYR A 8 -35.20 -22.82 64.48
N VAL A 9 -36.45 -23.22 64.27
CA VAL A 9 -37.07 -23.25 62.94
C VAL A 9 -37.13 -21.84 62.33
N TYR A 10 -37.47 -20.83 63.14
CA TYR A 10 -37.49 -19.44 62.68
C TYR A 10 -36.10 -18.92 62.30
N VAL A 11 -35.07 -19.18 63.11
CA VAL A 11 -33.68 -18.78 62.80
C VAL A 11 -33.18 -19.46 61.52
N LEU A 12 -33.47 -20.75 61.34
CA LEU A 12 -33.14 -21.48 60.11
C LEU A 12 -33.81 -20.85 58.89
N LEU A 13 -35.10 -20.51 59.00
CA LEU A 13 -35.88 -19.92 57.92
C LEU A 13 -35.35 -18.53 57.52
N VAL A 14 -34.98 -17.70 58.51
CA VAL A 14 -34.39 -16.37 58.28
C VAL A 14 -33.01 -16.43 57.62
N MET A 15 -32.24 -17.49 57.85
CA MET A 15 -30.93 -17.66 57.22
C MET A 15 -31.01 -18.25 55.80
N ILE A 16 -31.96 -19.16 55.55
CA ILE A 16 -32.10 -19.85 54.27
C ILE A 16 -32.72 -18.93 53.21
N LEU A 17 -33.72 -18.12 53.58
CA LEU A 17 -34.40 -17.19 52.66
C LEU A 17 -33.45 -16.26 51.88
N PRO A 18 -32.53 -15.51 52.52
CA PRO A 18 -31.63 -14.61 51.80
C PRO A 18 -30.65 -15.38 50.89
N PHE A 19 -30.25 -16.60 51.28
CA PHE A 19 -29.34 -17.42 50.49
C PHE A 19 -29.98 -17.88 49.16
N ILE A 20 -31.27 -18.21 49.19
CA ILE A 20 -32.03 -18.56 47.98
C ILE A 20 -32.21 -17.34 47.07
N VAL A 21 -32.48 -16.16 47.64
CA VAL A 21 -32.65 -14.93 46.84
C VAL A 21 -31.35 -14.52 46.15
N LEU A 22 -30.22 -14.55 46.86
CA LEU A 22 -28.92 -14.12 46.33
C LEU A 22 -28.32 -15.10 45.31
N SER A 23 -28.59 -16.40 45.46
CA SER A 23 -28.12 -17.38 44.47
C SER A 23 -28.83 -17.20 43.13
N ASN A 24 -30.15 -16.97 43.13
CA ASN A 24 -30.90 -16.73 41.89
C ASN A 24 -30.44 -15.47 41.13
N THR A 25 -30.11 -14.38 41.83
CA THR A 25 -29.61 -13.17 41.17
C THR A 25 -28.19 -13.35 40.64
N ALA A 26 -27.34 -14.09 41.35
CA ALA A 26 -26.01 -14.46 40.87
C ALA A 26 -26.09 -15.34 39.62
N TYR A 27 -26.99 -16.33 39.59
CA TYR A 27 -27.23 -17.16 38.41
C TYR A 27 -27.78 -16.36 37.22
N ALA A 28 -28.68 -15.40 37.46
CA ALA A 28 -29.16 -14.52 36.40
C ALA A 28 -28.02 -13.66 35.82
N LEU A 29 -27.19 -13.06 36.68
CA LEU A 29 -26.02 -12.26 36.25
C LEU A 29 -24.98 -13.10 35.52
N TRP A 30 -24.76 -14.35 35.93
CA TRP A 30 -23.79 -15.26 35.29
C TRP A 30 -24.32 -15.93 34.02
N SER A 31 -25.64 -16.16 33.94
CA SER A 31 -26.26 -16.82 32.78
C SER A 31 -26.57 -15.86 31.65
N GLU A 32 -26.48 -14.55 31.87
CA GLU A 32 -26.65 -13.59 30.79
C GLU A 32 -25.42 -13.53 29.89
N THR A 33 -25.61 -13.91 28.63
CA THR A 33 -24.66 -13.64 27.56
C THR A 33 -24.62 -12.15 27.30
N LEU A 34 -23.57 -11.50 27.80
CA LEU A 34 -23.33 -10.08 27.60
C LEU A 34 -23.04 -9.80 26.12
N ASN A 35 -24.06 -9.39 25.39
CA ASN A 35 -24.03 -9.15 23.95
C ASN A 35 -23.43 -7.75 23.68
N VAL A 36 -22.11 -7.65 23.63
CA VAL A 36 -21.45 -6.37 23.31
C VAL A 36 -21.51 -6.12 21.81
N ASN A 37 -22.38 -5.22 21.38
CA ASN A 37 -22.34 -4.67 20.03
C ASN A 37 -21.18 -3.66 19.91
N THR A 38 -19.95 -4.14 19.88
CA THR A 38 -18.77 -3.31 19.65
C THR A 38 -18.53 -3.17 18.15
N ARG A 39 -18.66 -1.95 17.63
CA ARG A 39 -18.10 -1.60 16.32
C ARG A 39 -16.63 -1.26 16.50
N MET A 40 -15.76 -2.23 16.22
CA MET A 40 -14.33 -1.97 16.10
C MET A 40 -14.04 -1.31 14.75
N SER A 41 -13.58 -0.07 14.76
CA SER A 41 -13.02 0.57 13.56
C SER A 41 -11.57 0.13 13.43
N MET A 42 -11.31 -0.87 12.58
CA MET A 42 -9.95 -1.18 12.14
C MET A 42 -9.52 -0.13 11.13
N GLY A 43 -8.25 0.28 11.21
CA GLY A 43 -7.67 1.19 10.24
C GLY A 43 -7.66 0.58 8.84
N GLU A 44 -7.71 1.44 7.82
CA GLU A 44 -7.77 1.08 6.42
C GLU A 44 -6.38 1.21 5.79
N PHE A 45 -5.99 0.23 5.00
CA PHE A 45 -4.75 0.25 4.23
C PHE A 45 -5.10 0.53 2.75
N ASP A 46 -4.89 1.76 2.30
CA ASP A 46 -5.08 2.20 0.91
C ASP A 46 -3.83 2.94 0.42
N THR A 47 -2.97 2.23 -0.31
CA THR A 47 -1.83 2.82 -1.03
C THR A 47 -2.02 2.65 -2.52
N ARG A 48 -1.88 3.74 -3.28
CA ARG A 48 -2.07 3.73 -4.73
C ARG A 48 -1.20 4.76 -5.43
N ILE A 49 -0.99 4.55 -6.72
CA ILE A 49 -0.40 5.54 -7.62
C ILE A 49 -1.40 6.68 -7.79
N CYS A 50 -1.03 7.86 -7.32
CA CYS A 50 -1.86 9.06 -7.46
C CYS A 50 -1.57 9.85 -8.72
N TYR A 51 -0.32 9.81 -9.17
CA TYR A 51 0.14 10.63 -10.26
C TYR A 51 1.35 9.96 -10.90
N TYR A 52 1.46 10.09 -12.21
CA TYR A 52 2.61 9.61 -12.96
C TYR A 52 2.95 10.61 -14.06
N LYS A 53 4.20 10.57 -14.50
CA LYS A 53 4.67 11.33 -15.66
C LYS A 53 5.73 10.52 -16.38
N VAL A 54 5.57 10.35 -17.69
CA VAL A 54 6.59 9.75 -18.54
C VAL A 54 7.34 10.87 -19.24
N LEU A 55 8.66 10.80 -19.19
CA LEU A 55 9.59 11.77 -19.74
C LEU A 55 10.44 11.05 -20.78
N THR A 56 10.24 11.40 -22.04
CA THR A 56 11.04 10.89 -23.17
C THR A 56 11.92 12.00 -23.72
N CYS A 57 13.16 11.65 -24.05
CA CYS A 57 14.19 12.56 -24.53
C CYS A 57 14.30 12.53 -26.06
N CYS A 58 13.32 11.92 -26.71
CA CYS A 58 13.33 11.52 -28.11
C CYS A 58 12.18 12.20 -28.85
N HIS A 59 12.46 12.76 -30.02
CA HIS A 59 11.46 13.45 -30.85
C HIS A 59 10.51 12.51 -31.63
N HIS A 60 10.90 11.25 -31.86
CA HIS A 60 10.15 10.29 -32.68
C HIS A 60 9.65 9.05 -31.92
N CYS A 61 9.79 9.04 -30.59
CA CYS A 61 9.36 7.94 -29.76
C CYS A 61 7.92 8.17 -29.34
N ASN A 62 7.03 7.26 -29.71
CA ASN A 62 5.66 7.31 -29.25
C ASN A 62 5.56 6.60 -27.91
N VAL A 63 4.91 7.24 -26.94
CA VAL A 63 4.80 6.73 -25.57
C VAL A 63 3.38 6.91 -25.10
N THR A 64 2.74 5.80 -24.76
CA THR A 64 1.42 5.81 -24.14
C THR A 64 1.51 5.19 -22.76
N ALA A 65 0.70 5.70 -21.83
CA ALA A 65 0.69 5.24 -20.45
C ALA A 65 -0.76 5.13 -19.96
N GLN A 66 -1.05 4.03 -19.27
CA GLN A 66 -2.36 3.72 -18.74
C GLN A 66 -2.22 3.25 -17.30
N LEU A 67 -2.93 3.93 -16.39
CA LEU A 67 -3.01 3.53 -15.00
C LEU A 67 -4.16 2.53 -14.84
N SER A 68 -3.95 1.46 -14.09
CA SER A 68 -5.00 0.49 -13.77
C SER A 68 -6.11 1.14 -12.96
N GLU A 69 -7.34 0.61 -13.06
CA GLU A 69 -8.51 1.15 -12.35
C GLU A 69 -8.34 1.14 -10.83
N ASP A 70 -7.63 0.15 -10.30
CA ASP A 70 -7.29 0.03 -8.88
C ASP A 70 -6.12 0.95 -8.46
N GLY A 71 -5.44 1.59 -9.40
CA GLY A 71 -4.32 2.50 -9.17
C GLY A 71 -3.04 1.82 -8.69
N ASN A 72 -2.92 0.50 -8.76
CA ASN A 72 -1.76 -0.24 -8.26
C ASN A 72 -0.70 -0.54 -9.33
N ALA A 73 -1.08 -0.47 -10.61
CA ALA A 73 -0.23 -0.76 -11.73
C ALA A 73 -0.26 0.34 -12.80
N LEU A 74 0.90 0.63 -13.37
CA LEU A 74 1.06 1.55 -14.50
C LEU A 74 1.62 0.79 -15.69
N SER A 75 0.84 0.71 -16.76
CA SER A 75 1.23 0.12 -18.04
C SER A 75 1.76 1.21 -18.96
N ILE A 76 2.90 0.98 -19.59
CA ILE A 76 3.53 1.92 -20.51
C ILE A 76 3.89 1.18 -21.80
N SER A 77 3.41 1.70 -22.92
CA SER A 77 3.78 1.26 -24.26
C SER A 77 4.81 2.21 -24.85
N LEU A 78 5.91 1.66 -25.29
CA LEU A 78 7.07 2.37 -25.83
C LEU A 78 7.29 1.91 -27.26
N GLU A 79 7.17 2.82 -28.21
CA GLU A 79 7.37 2.54 -29.63
C GLU A 79 8.57 3.33 -30.20
N ASN A 80 9.11 2.85 -31.32
CA ASN A 80 10.28 3.43 -31.99
C ASN A 80 11.53 3.55 -31.08
N LEU A 81 11.74 2.55 -30.22
CA LEU A 81 12.92 2.48 -29.37
C LEU A 81 14.14 2.14 -30.21
N HIS A 82 15.19 2.95 -30.07
CA HIS A 82 16.44 2.84 -30.82
C HIS A 82 17.64 2.56 -29.90
N PRO A 83 18.80 2.19 -30.44
CA PRO A 83 19.98 1.85 -29.65
C PRO A 83 20.46 3.06 -28.84
N GLY A 84 20.69 2.86 -27.53
CA GLY A 84 21.10 3.93 -26.64
C GLY A 84 19.96 4.84 -26.16
N TRP A 85 18.70 4.51 -26.47
CA TRP A 85 17.55 5.27 -25.99
C TRP A 85 17.52 5.34 -24.46
N VAL A 86 17.09 6.49 -23.93
CA VAL A 86 16.89 6.72 -22.50
C VAL A 86 15.56 7.42 -22.27
N GLY A 87 14.78 6.89 -21.34
CA GLY A 87 13.55 7.50 -20.84
C GLY A 87 13.48 7.49 -19.33
N TRP A 88 12.58 8.29 -18.79
CA TRP A 88 12.31 8.38 -17.36
C TRP A 88 10.82 8.25 -17.08
N VAL A 89 10.46 7.50 -16.05
CA VAL A 89 9.10 7.40 -15.54
C VAL A 89 9.12 7.86 -14.09
N GLY A 90 8.32 8.87 -13.78
CA GLY A 90 8.10 9.31 -12.41
C GLY A 90 6.73 8.86 -11.93
N ILE A 91 6.69 8.22 -10.76
CA ILE A 91 5.48 7.68 -10.14
C ILE A 91 5.37 8.26 -8.73
N VAL A 92 4.22 8.83 -8.39
CA VAL A 92 3.87 9.25 -7.02
C VAL A 92 2.92 8.25 -6.42
N VAL A 93 3.35 7.61 -5.34
CA VAL A 93 2.51 6.76 -4.51
C VAL A 93 1.98 7.59 -3.36
N CYS A 94 0.67 7.58 -3.12
CA CYS A 94 0.08 8.17 -1.91
C CYS A 94 -0.43 7.09 -0.98
N ASN A 95 -0.42 7.42 0.31
CA ASN A 95 -1.19 6.71 1.32
C ASN A 95 -2.48 7.48 1.58
N ARG A 96 -3.62 6.91 1.15
CA ARG A 96 -4.96 7.46 1.42
C ARG A 96 -5.72 6.67 2.49
N GLY A 97 -5.12 5.61 3.01
CA GLY A 97 -5.63 4.87 4.15
C GLY A 97 -5.45 5.64 5.47
N THR A 98 -5.76 4.97 6.57
CA THR A 98 -5.58 5.51 7.94
C THR A 98 -4.43 4.85 8.68
N LEU A 99 -3.75 3.86 8.06
CA LEU A 99 -2.58 3.20 8.60
C LEU A 99 -1.30 3.61 7.85
N PRO A 100 -0.14 3.73 8.52
CA PRO A 100 1.14 3.90 7.85
C PRO A 100 1.44 2.75 6.88
N ALA A 101 2.17 3.06 5.81
CA ALA A 101 2.56 2.10 4.80
C ALA A 101 4.06 2.15 4.51
N ARG A 102 4.57 1.07 3.93
CA ARG A 102 5.98 0.91 3.55
C ARG A 102 6.06 0.41 2.12
N ILE A 103 6.89 1.05 1.30
CA ILE A 103 7.26 0.52 -0.01
C ILE A 103 8.36 -0.51 0.19
N LEU A 104 8.08 -1.76 -0.22
CA LEU A 104 9.05 -2.86 -0.11
C LEU A 104 9.87 -3.01 -1.38
N ARG A 105 9.22 -2.92 -2.55
CA ARG A 105 9.85 -2.99 -3.87
C ARG A 105 8.91 -2.51 -4.97
N THR A 106 9.47 -2.27 -6.16
CA THR A 106 8.73 -2.03 -7.39
C THR A 106 8.99 -3.21 -8.34
N ASN A 107 7.94 -3.91 -8.78
CA ASN A 107 8.08 -4.93 -9.81
C ASN A 107 7.97 -4.28 -11.18
N VAL A 108 8.82 -4.71 -12.10
CA VAL A 108 8.81 -4.30 -13.51
C VAL A 108 8.66 -5.56 -14.34
N ILE A 109 7.58 -5.64 -15.12
CA ILE A 109 7.26 -6.80 -15.95
C ILE A 109 7.15 -6.32 -17.39
N ILE A 110 7.89 -6.97 -18.29
CA ILE A 110 7.74 -6.76 -19.73
C ILE A 110 6.68 -7.72 -20.24
N THR A 111 5.58 -7.19 -20.77
CA THR A 111 4.45 -8.00 -21.26
C THR A 111 4.57 -8.30 -22.75
N GLU A 112 5.07 -7.35 -23.54
CA GLU A 112 5.21 -7.51 -24.99
C GLU A 112 6.52 -6.88 -25.49
N GLY A 113 7.04 -7.43 -26.58
CA GLY A 113 8.31 -7.03 -27.21
C GLY A 113 9.08 -8.25 -27.72
N SER A 114 9.89 -8.05 -28.76
CA SER A 114 10.76 -9.10 -29.31
C SER A 114 11.82 -9.54 -28.30
N SER A 115 12.32 -10.77 -28.40
CA SER A 115 13.41 -11.26 -27.54
C SER A 115 14.63 -10.34 -27.59
N GLU A 116 14.97 -9.85 -28.78
CA GLU A 116 16.13 -8.99 -29.02
C GLU A 116 16.09 -7.70 -28.20
N ILE A 117 14.97 -6.95 -28.26
CA ILE A 117 14.89 -5.68 -27.53
C ILE A 117 14.78 -5.91 -26.02
N ARG A 118 14.15 -7.01 -25.59
CA ARG A 118 13.99 -7.37 -24.19
C ARG A 118 15.32 -7.63 -23.50
N GLU A 119 16.25 -8.30 -24.17
CA GLU A 119 17.59 -8.56 -23.65
C GLU A 119 18.44 -7.29 -23.49
N HIS A 120 18.14 -6.26 -24.29
CA HIS A 120 18.85 -4.98 -24.27
C HIS A 120 18.17 -3.91 -23.42
N PHE A 121 16.98 -4.20 -22.89
CA PHE A 121 16.24 -3.29 -22.03
C PHE A 121 16.69 -3.39 -20.57
N HIS A 122 17.08 -2.25 -20.01
CA HIS A 122 17.52 -2.14 -18.64
C HIS A 122 16.77 -1.01 -17.94
N TYR A 123 16.53 -1.18 -16.64
CA TYR A 123 15.93 -0.16 -15.81
C TYR A 123 16.72 0.05 -14.50
N LYS A 124 16.62 1.25 -13.94
CA LYS A 124 17.13 1.59 -12.60
C LYS A 124 16.06 2.31 -11.81
N LEU A 125 15.90 1.93 -10.54
CA LEU A 125 14.91 2.47 -9.63
C LEU A 125 15.57 3.43 -8.64
N PHE A 126 14.93 4.57 -8.40
CA PHE A 126 15.34 5.57 -7.42
C PHE A 126 14.13 5.93 -6.56
N TYR A 127 14.26 5.76 -5.25
CA TYR A 127 13.22 6.06 -4.30
C TYR A 127 13.52 7.38 -3.62
N TYR A 128 12.51 8.22 -3.46
CA TYR A 128 12.59 9.47 -2.71
C TYR A 128 11.44 9.45 -1.73
N GLY A 129 11.76 9.42 -0.43
CA GLY A 129 10.77 9.38 0.64
C GLY A 129 9.89 10.62 0.73
N ILE A 130 9.47 10.96 1.94
CA ILE A 130 8.48 12.01 2.21
C ILE A 130 9.08 13.37 1.84
N HIS A 131 8.90 13.83 0.60
CA HIS A 131 9.41 15.13 0.15
C HIS A 131 8.40 15.85 -0.73
N GLY A 132 7.74 16.85 -0.14
CA GLY A 132 6.84 17.79 -0.82
C GLY A 132 7.52 18.77 -1.77
N ARG A 133 8.80 18.56 -2.11
CA ARG A 133 9.59 19.49 -2.94
C ARG A 133 9.66 19.11 -4.42
N HIS A 134 9.43 17.86 -4.76
CA HIS A 134 9.61 17.38 -6.12
C HIS A 134 8.28 17.36 -6.87
N ASN A 135 7.98 18.48 -7.53
CA ASN A 135 6.85 18.55 -8.44
C ASN A 135 7.23 17.88 -9.77
N LEU A 136 6.66 16.71 -10.03
CA LEU A 136 6.84 15.99 -11.31
C LEU A 136 6.48 16.84 -12.52
N GLN A 137 5.57 17.80 -12.38
CA GLN A 137 5.18 18.68 -13.50
C GLN A 137 6.37 19.47 -14.04
N ASN A 138 7.31 19.87 -13.19
CA ASN A 138 8.47 20.67 -13.59
C ASN A 138 9.65 19.82 -14.07
N MET A 139 9.54 18.50 -14.01
CA MET A 139 10.61 17.62 -14.48
C MET A 139 10.60 17.54 -16.00
N VAL A 140 11.80 17.65 -16.58
CA VAL A 140 12.04 17.60 -18.03
C VAL A 140 13.03 16.46 -18.32
N CYS A 141 12.82 15.75 -19.42
CA CYS A 141 13.80 14.77 -19.88
C CYS A 141 15.12 15.47 -20.23
N CYS A 142 16.27 14.79 -20.09
CA CYS A 142 17.62 15.38 -20.23
C CYS A 142 17.98 16.45 -19.17
N GLY A 143 17.16 16.67 -18.15
CA GLY A 143 17.51 17.52 -17.00
C GLY A 143 18.42 16.82 -15.99
N SER A 144 18.57 17.41 -14.80
CA SER A 144 19.33 16.86 -13.67
C SER A 144 18.59 15.70 -12.97
N LEU A 145 18.39 14.59 -13.70
CA LEU A 145 17.86 13.33 -13.19
C LEU A 145 18.97 12.25 -13.19
N PRO A 146 19.08 11.39 -12.16
CA PRO A 146 18.23 11.31 -10.96
C PRO A 146 18.44 12.51 -10.03
N LEU A 147 17.46 12.76 -9.16
CA LEU A 147 17.58 13.77 -8.12
C LEU A 147 18.64 13.31 -7.08
N PRO A 148 19.35 14.24 -6.43
CA PRO A 148 20.29 13.88 -5.37
C PRO A 148 19.55 13.32 -4.15
N HIS A 149 20.27 12.57 -3.31
CA HIS A 149 19.78 12.01 -2.03
C HIS A 149 18.59 11.05 -2.17
N ASN A 150 18.78 9.96 -2.91
CA ASN A 150 17.81 8.87 -2.92
C ASN A 150 17.75 8.15 -1.55
N SER A 151 16.59 7.58 -1.25
CA SER A 151 16.34 6.76 -0.08
C SER A 151 16.59 5.28 -0.40
N SER A 152 17.06 4.53 0.58
CA SER A 152 17.07 3.06 0.53
C SER A 152 15.68 2.52 0.87
N LEU A 153 15.34 1.36 0.31
CA LEU A 153 14.17 0.60 0.73
C LEU A 153 14.40 -0.07 2.10
N PRO A 154 13.34 -0.32 2.89
CA PRO A 154 11.96 0.10 2.64
C PRO A 154 11.73 1.59 2.95
N VAL A 155 10.81 2.22 2.23
CA VAL A 155 10.44 3.62 2.45
C VAL A 155 9.07 3.71 3.12
N SER A 156 9.04 4.24 4.34
CA SER A 156 7.80 4.41 5.12
C SER A 156 7.14 5.76 4.84
N PHE A 157 5.81 5.79 4.85
CA PHE A 157 5.01 6.99 4.63
C PHE A 157 3.63 6.87 5.32
N SER A 158 3.30 7.90 6.09
CA SER A 158 2.08 8.03 6.89
C SER A 158 0.87 8.38 6.02
N PRO A 159 -0.37 8.22 6.52
CA PRO A 159 -1.57 8.74 5.87
C PRO A 159 -1.42 10.19 5.41
N GLY A 160 -1.77 10.46 4.14
CA GLY A 160 -1.62 11.78 3.51
C GLY A 160 -0.24 12.08 2.93
N GLU A 161 0.78 11.31 3.29
CA GLU A 161 2.13 11.47 2.72
C GLU A 161 2.24 10.81 1.35
N LYS A 162 3.25 11.26 0.61
CA LYS A 162 3.53 10.83 -0.77
C LYS A 162 4.99 10.45 -0.91
N VAL A 163 5.23 9.42 -1.71
CA VAL A 163 6.57 8.93 -2.06
C VAL A 163 6.75 9.05 -3.56
N LEU A 164 7.89 9.57 -3.98
CA LEU A 164 8.25 9.66 -5.39
C LEU A 164 9.19 8.51 -5.75
N ILE A 165 8.87 7.82 -6.83
CA ILE A 165 9.73 6.80 -7.45
C ILE A 165 10.10 7.31 -8.83
N LEU A 166 11.40 7.45 -9.10
CA LEU A 166 11.91 7.70 -10.45
C LEU A 166 12.50 6.42 -11.01
N ILE A 167 12.12 6.09 -12.23
CA ILE A 167 12.55 4.90 -12.94
C ILE A 167 13.26 5.35 -14.20
N ARG A 168 14.54 5.06 -14.31
CA ARG A 168 15.32 5.28 -15.53
C ARG A 168 15.20 4.05 -16.41
N LEU A 169 14.73 4.22 -17.64
CA LEU A 169 14.62 3.19 -18.66
C LEU A 169 15.70 3.40 -19.72
N MET A 170 16.34 2.33 -20.16
CA MET A 170 17.48 2.39 -21.07
C MET A 170 17.47 1.21 -22.04
N ILE A 171 17.79 1.48 -23.31
CA ILE A 171 18.15 0.46 -24.29
C ILE A 171 19.66 0.50 -24.49
N ASN A 172 20.33 -0.64 -24.41
CA ASN A 172 21.76 -0.74 -24.64
C ASN A 172 22.12 -0.34 -26.09
N LYS A 173 23.31 0.23 -26.28
CA LYS A 173 23.85 0.61 -27.61
C LYS A 173 24.15 -0.59 -28.51
N GLY A 174 24.28 -1.80 -27.94
CA GLY A 174 24.47 -3.04 -28.69
C GLY A 174 23.21 -3.55 -29.39
N TYR A 175 22.05 -2.95 -29.12
CA TYR A 175 20.84 -3.23 -29.90
C TYR A 175 21.04 -2.71 -31.33
N HIS A 176 20.63 -3.46 -32.35
CA HIS A 176 20.75 -3.07 -33.75
C HIS A 176 19.38 -3.14 -34.42
N GLY A 177 18.53 -2.15 -34.15
CA GLY A 177 17.20 -2.08 -34.73
C GLY A 177 16.34 -0.99 -34.12
N THR A 178 15.06 -1.01 -34.51
CA THR A 178 13.99 -0.27 -33.85
C THR A 178 12.96 -1.27 -33.34
N GLY A 179 12.44 -1.06 -32.14
CA GLY A 179 11.47 -1.98 -31.57
C GLY A 179 10.47 -1.32 -30.64
N GLU A 180 9.56 -2.15 -30.16
CA GLU A 180 8.46 -1.77 -29.31
C GLU A 180 8.46 -2.64 -28.05
N LEU A 181 8.06 -2.05 -26.93
CA LEU A 181 8.04 -2.68 -25.62
C LEU A 181 6.83 -2.23 -24.83
N ASN A 182 6.10 -3.19 -24.27
CA ASN A 182 5.07 -2.94 -23.28
C ASN A 182 5.57 -3.37 -21.90
N VAL A 183 5.55 -2.42 -20.96
CA VAL A 183 6.11 -2.60 -19.61
C VAL A 183 5.08 -2.20 -18.58
N VAL A 184 4.88 -3.07 -17.59
CA VAL A 184 3.97 -2.86 -16.46
C VAL A 184 4.78 -2.69 -15.18
N PHE A 185 4.53 -1.58 -14.49
CA PHE A 185 5.11 -1.25 -13.20
C PHE A 185 4.07 -1.48 -12.10
N SER A 186 4.38 -2.30 -11.09
CA SER A 186 3.54 -2.46 -9.90
C SER A 186 4.33 -2.19 -8.62
N ILE A 187 3.74 -1.47 -7.67
CA ILE A 187 4.38 -1.18 -6.38
C ILE A 187 3.89 -2.17 -5.34
N LYS A 188 4.82 -2.84 -4.67
CA LYS A 188 4.50 -3.70 -3.53
C LYS A 188 4.67 -2.92 -2.24
N THR A 189 3.56 -2.76 -1.53
CA THR A 189 3.49 -2.09 -0.22
C THR A 189 3.14 -3.06 0.90
N SER A 190 3.46 -2.68 2.14
CA SER A 190 3.01 -3.36 3.36
C SER A 190 2.66 -2.33 4.44
N LEU A 191 2.02 -2.78 5.52
CA LEU A 191 2.01 -2.07 6.82
C LEU A 191 3.45 -1.98 7.40
#